data_AF-I1NDE4-F1
#
_entry.id   AF-I1NDE4-F1
#
_cell.length_a   1.000
_cell.length_b   1.000
_cell.length_c   1.000
_cell.angle_alpha   90.00
_cell.angle_beta   90.00
_cell.angle_gamma   90.00
#
_symmetry.space_group_name_H-M   'P 1'
#
loop_
_entity.id
_entity.type
_entity.pdbx_description
1 polymer ?
#
loop_
_entity_poly.entity_id
_entity_poly.type
_entity_poly.pdbx_seq_one_letter_code
_entity_poly.pdbx_strand_id
1 'polypeptide(L)'
;MGASESHEKLQSQQPQPQSQHVQHQQPQPQLHEPTRRRESSLLPPDQGNTKASKDRTKAVVDNNATMMPVKSLKGLPIPHNYEHILKSNADSPVDKSLLDKLYAGVFLDHKTKKYWVEKKSNGNCFMLYARALSITWAENPNYWKWVQHKEESGSMIELAKLKMVCWLEVNGKFGTGMLSPGILYQVSFIVMLKDSAQGWELPINVRLVLPGGKKQQHKENLMEKSRESWIEILVGEFVASEKDVGEMEISMYEHEGGMWKTGLVIEGVAIKPKN
;
A
#
# COMPACT_ATOMS: atom_id res chain seq x y z
N MET A 1 18.28 74.45 -46.84
CA MET A 1 19.35 73.52 -47.24
C MET A 1 20.11 73.17 -45.97
N GLY A 2 19.69 72.11 -45.26
CA GLY A 2 20.49 70.88 -45.09
C GLY A 2 21.14 70.90 -43.69
N ALA A 3 20.41 70.62 -42.61
CA ALA A 3 19.99 69.31 -42.05
C ALA A 3 21.01 68.76 -41.03
N SER A 4 20.51 68.57 -39.81
CA SER A 4 21.19 68.48 -38.53
C SER A 4 21.96 67.18 -38.26
N GLU A 5 23.05 67.33 -37.50
CA GLU A 5 23.75 66.26 -36.79
C GLU A 5 22.94 65.81 -35.57
N SER A 6 22.78 64.50 -35.38
CA SER A 6 22.32 63.93 -34.12
C SER A 6 23.12 62.67 -33.76
N HIS A 7 23.57 62.70 -32.52
CA HIS A 7 24.54 61.83 -31.88
C HIS A 7 24.12 60.36 -31.76
N GLU A 8 25.16 59.52 -31.82
CA GLU A 8 25.20 58.09 -31.53
C GLU A 8 24.59 57.70 -30.17
N LYS A 9 23.80 56.62 -30.18
CA LYS A 9 23.61 55.72 -29.04
C LYS A 9 23.78 54.28 -29.52
N LEU A 10 24.99 53.73 -29.37
CA LEU A 10 25.22 52.29 -29.43
C LEU A 10 24.58 51.64 -28.20
N GLN A 11 23.48 50.91 -28.39
CA GLN A 11 23.00 49.93 -27.41
C GLN A 11 23.68 48.59 -27.68
N SER A 12 24.66 48.25 -26.85
CA SER A 12 25.24 46.92 -26.74
C SER A 12 24.20 45.95 -26.15
N GLN A 13 23.61 45.10 -26.97
CA GLN A 13 22.83 43.95 -26.50
C GLN A 13 23.81 42.85 -26.05
N GLN A 14 23.95 42.67 -24.74
CA GLN A 14 24.59 41.47 -24.18
C GLN A 14 23.69 40.25 -24.43
N PRO A 15 24.23 39.12 -24.89
CA PRO A 15 23.46 37.89 -25.03
C PRO A 15 23.17 37.34 -23.62
N GLN A 16 21.89 37.25 -23.24
CA GLN A 16 21.48 36.48 -22.07
C GLN A 16 21.85 35.01 -22.29
N PRO A 17 22.39 34.31 -21.27
CA PRO A 17 22.67 32.90 -21.38
C PRO A 17 21.32 32.16 -21.46
N GLN A 18 21.04 31.56 -22.61
CA GLN A 18 20.02 30.51 -22.71
C GLN A 18 20.50 29.35 -21.85
N SER A 19 19.99 29.26 -20.63
CA SER A 19 20.11 28.07 -19.79
C SER A 19 19.51 26.90 -20.55
N GLN A 20 20.36 26.09 -21.17
CA GLN A 20 19.99 24.78 -21.68
C GLN A 20 19.57 23.93 -20.48
N HIS A 21 18.29 23.96 -20.15
CA HIS A 21 17.67 22.93 -19.33
C HIS A 21 17.76 21.63 -20.11
N VAL A 22 18.87 20.91 -19.94
CA VAL A 22 18.93 19.48 -20.23
C VAL A 22 17.97 18.82 -19.24
N GLN A 23 16.68 18.76 -19.59
CA GLN A 23 15.72 17.91 -18.92
C GLN A 23 16.29 16.49 -19.01
N HIS A 24 16.89 16.02 -17.92
CA HIS A 24 17.13 14.59 -17.75
C HIS A 24 15.76 13.94 -17.79
N GLN A 25 15.32 13.48 -18.96
CA GLN A 25 14.04 12.80 -19.11
C GLN A 25 14.12 11.52 -18.29
N GLN A 26 13.33 11.50 -17.23
CA GLN A 26 13.09 10.29 -16.48
C GLN A 26 12.36 9.31 -17.41
N PRO A 27 12.84 8.06 -17.60
CA PRO A 27 12.18 7.11 -18.49
C PRO A 27 10.76 6.85 -17.96
N GLN A 28 9.70 7.10 -18.72
CA GLN A 28 8.33 6.83 -18.23
C GLN A 28 8.11 5.32 -18.02
N PRO A 29 7.46 4.88 -16.93
CA PRO A 29 7.13 3.47 -16.74
C PRO A 29 6.17 3.00 -17.82
N GLN A 30 6.37 1.80 -18.37
CA GLN A 30 5.36 1.21 -19.25
C GLN A 30 4.19 0.70 -18.40
N LEU A 31 3.01 1.28 -18.60
CA LEU A 31 1.78 0.82 -17.99
C LEU A 31 1.34 -0.48 -18.69
N HIS A 32 1.51 -1.64 -18.06
CA HIS A 32 0.98 -2.88 -18.60
C HIS A 32 -0.52 -2.99 -18.29
N GLU A 33 -1.38 -2.88 -19.31
CA GLU A 33 -2.81 -3.20 -19.18
C GLU A 33 -3.01 -4.69 -18.84
N PRO A 34 -3.97 -5.06 -17.98
CA PRO A 34 -4.29 -6.46 -17.75
C PRO A 34 -4.86 -7.07 -19.03
N THR A 35 -4.20 -8.12 -19.54
CA THR A 35 -4.68 -8.86 -20.72
C THR A 35 -6.06 -9.45 -20.44
N ARG A 36 -7.09 -8.90 -21.10
CA ARG A 36 -8.46 -9.44 -21.10
C ARG A 36 -8.46 -10.79 -21.83
N ARG A 37 -8.44 -11.90 -21.10
CA ARG A 37 -8.61 -13.24 -21.67
C ARG A 37 -10.07 -13.38 -22.12
N ARG A 38 -10.29 -13.44 -23.45
CA ARG A 38 -11.59 -13.80 -24.04
C ARG A 38 -11.85 -15.28 -23.75
N GLU A 39 -12.90 -15.56 -22.97
CA GLU A 39 -13.53 -16.88 -22.95
C GLU A 39 -14.28 -17.07 -24.26
N SER A 40 -13.80 -17.99 -25.09
CA SER A 40 -14.52 -18.50 -26.24
C SER A 40 -15.56 -19.52 -25.77
N SER A 41 -16.82 -19.14 -25.89
CA SER A 41 -18.01 -19.97 -25.78
C SER A 41 -18.00 -21.09 -26.83
N LEU A 42 -18.07 -22.34 -26.38
CA LEU A 42 -18.47 -23.48 -27.19
C LEU A 42 -19.57 -24.25 -26.44
N LEU A 43 -20.69 -24.39 -27.15
CA LEU A 43 -22.00 -24.91 -26.76
C LEU A 43 -21.96 -26.41 -26.41
N PRO A 44 -22.86 -26.93 -25.55
CA PRO A 44 -23.30 -28.32 -25.61
C PRO A 44 -24.63 -28.41 -26.37
N PRO A 45 -24.92 -29.55 -27.02
CA PRO A 45 -25.93 -30.43 -26.40
C PRO A 45 -25.71 -31.93 -26.72
N ASP A 46 -26.27 -32.85 -25.91
CA ASP A 46 -27.36 -33.72 -26.35
C ASP A 46 -27.91 -34.61 -25.22
N GLN A 47 -29.16 -35.02 -25.43
CA GLN A 47 -30.16 -35.64 -24.57
C GLN A 47 -29.95 -37.15 -24.36
N GLY A 48 -30.55 -37.73 -23.30
CA GLY A 48 -30.48 -39.18 -23.10
C GLY A 48 -31.18 -39.77 -21.86
N ASN A 49 -32.48 -39.53 -21.74
CA ASN A 49 -33.53 -40.46 -21.28
C ASN A 49 -33.51 -41.20 -19.90
N THR A 50 -34.62 -40.97 -19.19
CA THR A 50 -35.39 -41.71 -18.15
C THR A 50 -35.01 -43.15 -17.70
N LYS A 51 -35.02 -43.40 -16.38
CA LYS A 51 -36.14 -44.06 -15.63
C LYS A 51 -35.77 -44.34 -14.16
N ALA A 52 -36.78 -44.19 -13.29
CA ALA A 52 -36.75 -44.40 -11.84
C ALA A 52 -36.81 -45.88 -11.43
N SER A 53 -36.22 -46.23 -10.29
CA SER A 53 -36.85 -47.13 -9.29
C SER A 53 -36.15 -47.03 -7.93
N LYS A 54 -36.94 -47.30 -6.89
CA LYS A 54 -36.70 -47.08 -5.46
C LYS A 54 -35.93 -48.22 -4.77
N ASP A 55 -35.39 -47.84 -3.62
CA ASP A 55 -35.40 -48.54 -2.32
C ASP A 55 -34.16 -49.31 -1.81
N ARG A 56 -33.90 -48.97 -0.54
CA ARG A 56 -33.32 -49.73 0.58
C ARG A 56 -31.81 -49.74 0.87
N THR A 57 -31.46 -48.81 1.77
CA THR A 57 -30.84 -48.99 3.12
C THR A 57 -29.50 -49.70 3.35
N LYS A 58 -28.68 -48.98 4.15
CA LYS A 58 -27.64 -49.37 5.14
C LYS A 58 -26.17 -49.43 4.72
N ALA A 59 -25.42 -48.38 5.10
CA ALA A 59 -24.08 -48.40 5.76
C ALA A 59 -23.74 -46.93 6.10
N VAL A 60 -23.90 -46.46 7.34
CA VAL A 60 -22.89 -46.43 8.42
C VAL A 60 -21.48 -46.08 7.94
N VAL A 61 -21.15 -44.78 7.94
CA VAL A 61 -19.79 -44.28 8.22
C VAL A 61 -19.96 -42.97 9.02
N ASP A 62 -19.63 -43.04 10.30
CA ASP A 62 -19.45 -41.91 11.19
C ASP A 62 -18.26 -41.07 10.73
N ASN A 63 -18.45 -39.78 10.52
CA ASN A 63 -17.38 -38.79 10.47
C ASN A 63 -17.75 -37.62 11.39
N ASN A 64 -17.64 -37.85 12.69
CA ASN A 64 -17.54 -36.79 13.69
C ASN A 64 -16.12 -36.22 13.67
N ALA A 65 -15.89 -35.22 12.83
CA ALA A 65 -14.78 -34.28 13.03
C ALA A 65 -15.28 -33.16 13.95
N THR A 66 -15.27 -33.45 15.26
CA THR A 66 -15.51 -32.46 16.30
C THR A 66 -14.37 -31.45 16.29
N MET A 67 -14.58 -30.27 15.68
CA MET A 67 -13.73 -29.11 15.93
C MET A 67 -13.87 -28.72 17.40
N MET A 68 -12.80 -28.93 18.17
CA MET A 68 -12.69 -28.48 19.56
C MET A 68 -12.85 -26.96 19.62
N PRO A 69 -13.65 -26.40 20.55
CA PRO A 69 -13.67 -24.96 20.76
C PRO A 69 -12.31 -24.55 21.32
N VAL A 70 -11.56 -23.73 20.59
CA VAL A 70 -10.29 -23.17 21.06
C VAL A 70 -10.61 -22.26 22.24
N LYS A 71 -10.37 -22.78 23.44
CA LYS A 71 -10.62 -22.09 24.71
C LYS A 71 -9.70 -20.87 24.81
N SER A 72 -10.31 -19.73 25.15
CA SER A 72 -9.70 -18.43 25.42
C SER A 72 -8.31 -18.52 26.06
N LEU A 73 -7.33 -17.82 25.47
CA LEU A 73 -6.04 -17.58 26.10
C LEU A 73 -6.21 -16.47 27.15
N LYS A 74 -6.21 -16.82 28.44
CA LYS A 74 -6.27 -15.88 29.59
C LYS A 74 -7.52 -14.99 29.67
N GLY A 75 -8.69 -15.46 29.20
CA GLY A 75 -9.95 -14.72 29.31
C GLY A 75 -10.14 -13.63 28.24
N LEU A 76 -9.15 -13.39 27.37
CA LEU A 76 -9.31 -12.50 26.23
C LEU A 76 -9.84 -13.27 24.99
N PRO A 77 -10.60 -12.60 24.11
CA PRO A 77 -11.06 -13.20 22.87
C PRO A 77 -9.88 -13.53 21.96
N ILE A 78 -9.94 -14.68 21.30
CA ILE A 78 -8.91 -15.10 20.36
C ILE A 78 -8.97 -14.19 19.12
N PRO A 79 -7.85 -13.56 18.70
CA PRO A 79 -7.85 -12.69 17.53
C PRO A 79 -8.18 -13.45 16.25
N HIS A 80 -8.91 -12.83 15.33
CA HIS A 80 -9.37 -13.47 14.09
C HIS A 80 -8.18 -14.02 13.27
N ASN A 81 -8.25 -15.27 12.80
CA ASN A 81 -7.25 -15.89 11.92
C ASN A 81 -5.78 -15.81 12.37
N TYR A 82 -5.49 -15.51 13.65
CA TYR A 82 -4.12 -15.26 14.11
C TYR A 82 -3.19 -16.46 13.85
N GLU A 83 -3.67 -17.69 14.07
CA GLU A 83 -2.86 -18.89 13.82
C GLU A 83 -2.47 -19.02 12.36
N HIS A 84 -3.40 -18.72 11.45
CA HIS A 84 -3.14 -18.81 10.02
C HIS A 84 -2.17 -17.71 9.58
N ILE A 85 -2.34 -16.49 10.07
CA ILE A 85 -1.44 -15.36 9.77
C ILE A 85 -0.01 -15.69 10.21
N LEU A 86 0.16 -16.24 11.42
CA LEU A 86 1.48 -16.56 11.97
C LEU A 86 2.10 -17.80 11.32
N LYS A 87 1.34 -18.89 11.15
CA LYS A 87 1.86 -20.13 10.56
C LYS A 87 2.32 -19.93 9.12
N SER A 88 1.61 -19.09 8.36
CA SER A 88 1.91 -18.88 6.94
C SER A 88 3.04 -17.87 6.71
N ASN A 89 3.23 -16.89 7.60
CA ASN A 89 4.02 -15.70 7.27
C ASN A 89 5.04 -15.26 8.34
N ALA A 90 5.07 -15.84 9.54
CA ALA A 90 5.92 -15.32 10.61
C ALA A 90 7.41 -15.59 10.39
N ASP A 91 8.25 -14.57 10.64
CA ASP A 91 9.70 -14.66 10.47
C ASP A 91 10.40 -15.49 11.56
N SER A 92 9.72 -15.76 12.67
CA SER A 92 10.26 -16.51 13.80
C SER A 92 9.21 -17.43 14.45
N PRO A 93 9.61 -18.57 15.04
CA PRO A 93 8.69 -19.46 15.72
C PRO A 93 7.98 -18.76 16.87
N VAL A 94 6.64 -18.75 16.85
CA VAL A 94 5.83 -18.13 17.90
C VAL A 94 5.52 -19.17 18.98
N ASP A 95 6.24 -19.12 20.10
CA ASP A 95 5.98 -19.97 21.29
C ASP A 95 4.81 -19.45 22.16
N LYS A 96 4.34 -20.28 23.09
CA LYS A 96 3.16 -20.18 23.98
C LYS A 96 3.00 -18.86 24.75
N SER A 97 3.99 -17.97 24.80
CA SER A 97 3.84 -16.57 25.29
C SER A 97 3.13 -15.67 24.27
N LEU A 98 2.08 -16.20 23.64
CA LEU A 98 1.57 -15.74 22.37
C LEU A 98 0.90 -14.36 22.47
N LEU A 99 0.15 -14.11 23.55
CA LEU A 99 -0.66 -12.89 23.67
C LEU A 99 0.18 -11.62 23.81
N ASP A 100 1.19 -11.62 24.69
CA ASP A 100 2.03 -10.45 24.92
C ASP A 100 2.87 -10.12 23.66
N LYS A 101 3.32 -11.16 22.94
CA LYS A 101 3.99 -11.01 21.65
C LYS A 101 3.06 -10.47 20.56
N LEU A 102 1.79 -10.92 20.52
CA LEU A 102 0.80 -10.43 19.58
C LEU A 102 0.48 -8.95 19.80
N TYR A 103 0.47 -8.47 21.05
CA TYR A 103 0.30 -7.05 21.33
C TYR A 103 1.54 -6.21 21.05
N ALA A 104 2.74 -6.77 21.18
CA ALA A 104 4.00 -6.11 20.81
C ALA A 104 4.23 -6.07 19.29
N GLY A 105 3.66 -7.04 18.58
CA GLY A 105 3.76 -7.21 17.14
C GLY A 105 4.82 -8.21 16.71
N VAL A 106 4.53 -8.87 15.59
CA VAL A 106 5.33 -9.94 14.99
C VAL A 106 5.65 -9.55 13.55
N PHE A 107 6.93 -9.66 13.17
CA PHE A 107 7.35 -9.45 11.79
C PHE A 107 6.98 -10.64 10.91
N LEU A 108 6.49 -10.31 9.72
CA LEU A 108 6.09 -11.25 8.70
C LEU A 108 6.84 -10.96 7.39
N ASP A 109 6.91 -11.96 6.53
CA ASP A 109 7.42 -11.86 5.15
C ASP A 109 8.79 -11.16 5.06
N HIS A 110 9.79 -11.69 5.75
CA HIS A 110 11.16 -11.16 5.78
C HIS A 110 11.23 -9.70 6.26
N LYS A 111 10.49 -9.38 7.32
CA LYS A 111 10.36 -8.04 7.92
C LYS A 111 9.78 -6.97 7.00
N THR A 112 9.16 -7.37 5.90
CA THR A 112 8.47 -6.42 5.01
C THR A 112 7.08 -6.07 5.54
N LYS A 113 6.54 -6.88 6.46
CA LYS A 113 5.27 -6.61 7.14
C LYS A 113 5.41 -6.80 8.65
N LYS A 114 4.52 -6.16 9.40
CA LYS A 114 4.34 -6.39 10.83
C LYS A 114 2.88 -6.56 11.15
N TYR A 115 2.56 -7.55 11.98
CA TYR A 115 1.22 -7.88 12.44
C TYR A 115 1.15 -7.72 13.96
N TRP A 116 0.11 -7.07 14.46
CA TRP A 116 -0.19 -7.03 15.89
C TRP A 116 -1.70 -7.00 16.11
N VAL A 117 -2.13 -7.17 17.34
CA VAL A 117 -3.56 -7.10 17.70
C VAL A 117 -3.79 -5.82 18.49
N GLU A 118 -4.85 -5.08 18.15
CA GLU A 118 -5.26 -3.95 18.95
C GLU A 118 -6.03 -4.40 20.20
N LYS A 119 -5.61 -3.93 21.38
CA LYS A 119 -6.23 -4.32 22.66
C LYS A 119 -7.72 -3.98 22.79
N LYS A 120 -8.15 -2.84 22.22
CA LYS A 120 -9.52 -2.32 22.41
C LYS A 120 -10.54 -3.07 21.56
N SER A 121 -10.30 -3.15 20.25
CA SER A 121 -11.22 -3.79 19.30
C SER A 121 -10.97 -5.30 19.14
N ASN A 122 -9.83 -5.81 19.65
CA ASN A 122 -9.29 -7.13 19.31
C ASN A 122 -9.10 -7.33 17.79
N GLY A 123 -9.01 -6.22 17.05
CA GLY A 123 -8.82 -6.20 15.61
C GLY A 123 -7.36 -6.44 15.22
N ASN A 124 -7.17 -7.14 14.11
CA ASN A 124 -5.86 -7.39 13.52
C ASN A 124 -5.32 -6.11 12.86
N CYS A 125 -4.15 -5.67 13.28
CA CYS A 125 -3.45 -4.53 12.71
C CYS A 125 -2.27 -4.98 11.87
N PHE A 126 -1.97 -4.23 10.82
CA PHE A 126 -0.86 -4.50 9.93
C PHE A 126 -0.09 -3.23 9.57
N MET A 127 1.21 -3.38 9.39
CA MET A 127 2.09 -2.45 8.72
C MET A 127 2.69 -3.15 7.50
N LEU A 128 2.59 -2.53 6.34
CA LEU A 128 3.35 -2.88 5.15
C LEU A 128 4.50 -1.89 5.02
N TYR A 129 5.72 -2.29 5.34
CA TYR A 129 6.87 -1.40 5.22
C TYR A 129 7.19 -1.10 3.75
N ALA A 130 7.99 -0.07 3.50
CA ALA A 130 8.30 0.40 2.16
C ALA A 130 8.82 -0.71 1.22
N ARG A 131 9.51 -1.73 1.74
CA ARG A 131 9.95 -2.92 0.97
C ARG A 131 8.83 -3.86 0.53
N ALA A 132 7.66 -3.82 1.16
CA ALA A 132 6.46 -4.53 0.70
C ALA A 132 5.70 -3.75 -0.39
N LEU A 133 6.10 -2.51 -0.68
CA LEU A 133 5.42 -1.64 -1.65
C LEU A 133 6.11 -1.71 -3.02
N SER A 134 5.32 -1.57 -4.07
CA SER A 134 5.81 -1.31 -5.42
C SER A 134 6.01 0.19 -5.58
N ILE A 135 7.27 0.63 -5.48
CA ILE A 135 7.67 2.03 -5.67
C ILE A 135 8.36 2.15 -7.03
N THR A 136 7.85 3.04 -7.87
CA THR A 136 8.42 3.25 -9.21
C THR A 136 9.88 3.72 -9.11
N TRP A 137 10.77 2.95 -9.74
CA TRP A 137 12.24 3.08 -9.70
C TRP A 137 12.91 2.98 -8.32
N ALA A 138 12.30 2.30 -7.35
CA ALA A 138 12.85 2.16 -5.99
C ALA A 138 14.31 1.64 -5.96
N GLU A 139 14.66 0.76 -6.90
CA GLU A 139 16.00 0.17 -6.99
C GLU A 139 17.00 1.02 -7.77
N ASN A 140 16.58 2.16 -8.33
CA ASN A 140 17.47 3.09 -9.01
C ASN A 140 18.05 4.11 -7.99
N PRO A 141 19.35 4.04 -7.66
CA PRO A 141 19.98 4.89 -6.65
C PRO A 141 20.05 6.37 -7.05
N ASN A 142 19.74 6.72 -8.30
CA ASN A 142 19.61 8.11 -8.73
C ASN A 142 18.31 8.75 -8.21
N TYR A 143 17.26 7.96 -8.03
CA TYR A 143 15.92 8.44 -7.66
C TYR A 143 15.54 8.15 -6.22
N TRP A 144 15.93 6.98 -5.70
CA TRP A 144 15.60 6.55 -4.35
C TRP A 144 16.85 6.11 -3.58
N LYS A 145 16.76 6.14 -2.26
CA LYS A 145 17.75 5.60 -1.34
C LYS A 145 17.03 4.83 -0.24
N TRP A 146 17.43 3.58 -0.03
CA TRP A 146 16.99 2.80 1.12
C TRP A 146 17.81 3.17 2.36
N VAL A 147 17.11 3.42 3.47
CA VAL A 147 17.73 3.83 4.73
C VAL A 147 17.26 2.90 5.84
N GLN A 148 18.22 2.31 6.55
CA GLN A 148 17.97 1.48 7.71
C GLN A 148 17.46 2.34 8.87
N HIS A 149 16.36 1.93 9.49
CA HIS A 149 15.74 2.60 10.62
C HIS A 149 15.44 1.60 11.71
N LYS A 150 15.72 1.97 12.97
CA LYS A 150 15.44 1.15 14.13
C LYS A 150 14.04 1.47 14.62
N GLU A 151 13.12 0.54 14.42
CA GLU A 151 11.76 0.64 14.94
C GLU A 151 11.76 0.50 16.48
N GLU A 152 10.66 0.87 17.14
CA GLU A 152 10.48 0.78 18.59
C GLU A 152 10.75 -0.63 19.16
N SER A 153 10.47 -1.67 18.38
CA SER A 153 10.77 -3.07 18.74
C SER A 153 12.27 -3.39 18.79
N GLY A 154 13.12 -2.46 18.34
CA GLY A 154 14.56 -2.63 18.19
C GLY A 154 14.98 -3.30 16.88
N SER A 155 14.03 -3.79 16.09
CA SER A 155 14.29 -4.35 14.77
C SER A 155 14.62 -3.27 13.75
N MET A 156 15.53 -3.61 12.83
CA MET A 156 15.86 -2.75 11.70
C MET A 156 14.86 -2.98 10.57
N ILE A 157 14.26 -1.90 10.08
CA ILE A 157 13.40 -1.83 8.90
C ILE A 157 14.06 -0.91 7.85
N GLU A 158 13.59 -0.95 6.60
CA GLU A 158 14.07 -0.07 5.54
C GLU A 158 13.03 0.96 5.13
N LEU A 159 13.42 2.23 5.19
CA LEU A 159 12.64 3.37 4.70
C LEU A 159 13.04 3.69 3.26
N ALA A 160 12.08 4.08 2.42
CA ALA A 160 12.37 4.59 1.08
C ALA A 160 12.49 6.11 1.12
N LYS A 161 13.71 6.64 0.94
CA LYS A 161 13.97 8.09 0.86
C LYS A 161 14.06 8.53 -0.61
N LEU A 162 13.16 9.43 -0.99
CA LEU A 162 13.14 10.04 -2.30
C LEU A 162 14.28 11.04 -2.46
N LYS A 163 15.14 10.81 -3.45
CA LYS A 163 16.18 11.77 -3.87
C LYS A 163 15.56 12.79 -4.82
N MET A 164 15.07 12.32 -5.97
CA MET A 164 14.37 13.16 -6.96
C MET A 164 13.55 12.31 -7.94
N VAL A 165 12.32 12.69 -8.25
CA VAL A 165 11.50 12.14 -9.35
C VAL A 165 10.53 13.20 -9.88
N CYS A 166 10.15 13.16 -11.16
CA CYS A 166 8.99 13.91 -11.66
C CYS A 166 7.71 13.05 -11.65
N TRP A 167 7.83 11.73 -11.83
CA TRP A 167 6.75 10.76 -11.68
C TRP A 167 6.84 10.07 -10.32
N LEU A 168 5.92 10.39 -9.42
CA LEU A 168 5.76 9.67 -8.16
C LEU A 168 4.64 8.66 -8.30
N GLU A 169 4.94 7.40 -8.03
CA GLU A 169 3.94 6.34 -7.96
C GLU A 169 4.37 5.25 -6.97
N VAL A 170 3.50 5.00 -6.00
CA VAL A 170 3.69 4.04 -4.92
C VAL A 170 2.41 3.24 -4.79
N ASN A 171 2.52 1.92 -4.90
CA ASN A 171 1.39 0.99 -4.84
C ASN A 171 1.64 -0.09 -3.78
N GLY A 172 0.61 -0.40 -3.00
CA GLY A 172 0.57 -1.49 -2.05
C GLY A 172 -0.62 -2.40 -2.35
N LYS A 173 -0.48 -3.68 -1.99
CA LYS A 173 -1.52 -4.70 -2.10
C LYS A 173 -1.68 -5.41 -0.78
N PHE A 174 -2.92 -5.72 -0.41
CA PHE A 174 -3.20 -6.40 0.86
C PHE A 174 -4.43 -7.28 0.78
N GLY A 175 -4.34 -8.52 1.28
CA GLY A 175 -5.48 -9.43 1.37
C GLY A 175 -6.40 -9.08 2.54
N THR A 176 -7.62 -8.62 2.26
CA THR A 176 -8.60 -8.21 3.28
C THR A 176 -9.04 -9.35 4.19
N GLY A 177 -8.89 -10.62 3.77
CA GLY A 177 -9.19 -11.80 4.59
C GLY A 177 -8.30 -12.00 5.82
N MET A 178 -7.23 -11.21 5.95
CA MET A 178 -6.41 -11.16 7.15
C MET A 178 -6.96 -10.19 8.22
N LEU A 179 -7.90 -9.33 7.85
CA LEU A 179 -8.51 -8.37 8.76
C LEU A 179 -9.65 -9.03 9.54
N SER A 180 -9.86 -8.58 10.78
CA SER A 180 -10.98 -9.04 11.59
C SER A 180 -12.29 -8.48 11.02
N PRO A 181 -13.28 -9.33 10.66
CA PRO A 181 -14.52 -8.87 10.04
C PRO A 181 -15.39 -8.07 11.02
N GLY A 182 -16.24 -7.20 10.47
CA GLY A 182 -17.15 -6.33 11.23
C GLY A 182 -16.50 -5.10 11.85
N ILE A 183 -15.18 -4.92 11.71
CA ILE A 183 -14.45 -3.76 12.23
C ILE A 183 -14.28 -2.72 11.12
N LEU A 184 -14.45 -1.45 11.46
CA LEU A 184 -14.09 -0.31 10.61
C LEU A 184 -12.57 -0.13 10.65
N TYR A 185 -11.92 -0.28 9.50
CA TYR A 185 -10.48 -0.07 9.33
C TYR A 185 -10.20 1.29 8.70
N GLN A 186 -9.09 1.87 9.14
CA GLN A 186 -8.41 3.00 8.52
C GLN A 186 -7.15 2.49 7.79
N VAL A 187 -6.98 2.91 6.53
CA VAL A 187 -5.77 2.65 5.74
C VAL A 187 -5.04 3.96 5.51
N SER A 188 -3.75 4.01 5.83
CA SER A 188 -2.98 5.26 5.77
C SER A 188 -1.53 5.04 5.36
N PHE A 189 -0.98 5.92 4.52
CA PHE A 189 0.46 5.99 4.32
C PHE A 189 1.12 6.67 5.52
N ILE A 190 2.26 6.13 5.96
CA ILE A 190 3.11 6.72 6.98
C ILE A 190 4.35 7.27 6.29
N VAL A 191 4.44 8.60 6.24
CA VAL A 191 5.49 9.31 5.49
C VAL A 191 6.06 10.47 6.30
N MET A 192 7.23 10.95 5.94
CA MET A 192 7.83 12.16 6.48
C MET A 192 8.30 13.03 5.32
N LEU A 193 8.11 14.33 5.45
CA LEU A 193 8.62 15.30 4.49
C LEU A 193 9.83 16.02 5.09
N LYS A 194 10.99 15.90 4.45
CA LYS A 194 12.22 16.56 4.92
C LYS A 194 12.12 18.09 4.80
N ASP A 195 12.88 18.81 5.62
CA ASP A 195 13.00 20.27 5.53
C ASP A 195 13.49 20.70 4.14
N SER A 196 14.40 19.93 3.56
CA SER A 196 14.95 20.16 2.22
C SER A 196 14.04 19.69 1.08
N ALA A 197 12.80 19.23 1.36
CA ALA A 197 11.91 18.67 0.36
C ALA A 197 11.27 19.76 -0.51
N GLN A 198 11.38 19.59 -1.83
CA GLN A 198 10.92 20.53 -2.86
C GLN A 198 9.97 19.86 -3.86
N GLY A 199 9.17 20.66 -4.58
CA GLY A 199 8.33 20.18 -5.68
C GLY A 199 6.95 19.66 -5.30
N TRP A 200 6.46 20.02 -4.11
CA TRP A 200 5.20 19.51 -3.54
C TRP A 200 4.04 20.51 -3.63
N GLU A 201 4.16 21.54 -4.48
CA GLU A 201 3.15 22.59 -4.66
C GLU A 201 1.84 22.04 -5.26
N LEU A 202 1.93 20.94 -6.02
CA LEU A 202 0.78 20.20 -6.49
C LEU A 202 0.45 19.08 -5.49
N PRO A 203 -0.84 18.91 -5.15
CA PRO A 203 -1.24 17.85 -4.23
C PRO A 203 -1.03 16.48 -4.85
N ILE A 204 -0.66 15.52 -4.01
CA ILE A 204 -0.61 14.11 -4.40
C ILE A 204 -2.02 13.54 -4.46
N ASN A 205 -2.21 12.47 -5.22
CA ASN A 205 -3.43 11.66 -5.18
C ASN A 205 -3.20 10.45 -4.28
N VAL A 206 -4.19 10.13 -3.45
CA VAL A 206 -4.26 8.87 -2.71
C VAL A 206 -5.51 8.11 -3.09
N ARG A 207 -5.41 6.79 -3.20
CA ARG A 207 -6.51 5.93 -3.69
C ARG A 207 -6.53 4.59 -2.97
N LEU A 208 -7.72 4.19 -2.55
CA LEU A 208 -8.02 2.85 -2.05
C LEU A 208 -9.03 2.18 -2.99
N VAL A 209 -8.70 1.00 -3.52
CA VAL A 209 -9.60 0.13 -4.28
C VAL A 209 -9.83 -1.13 -3.47
N LEU A 210 -11.08 -1.39 -3.12
CA LEU A 210 -11.50 -2.54 -2.33
C LEU A 210 -11.89 -3.73 -3.24
N PRO A 211 -11.93 -4.95 -2.68
CA PRO A 211 -12.58 -6.08 -3.35
C PRO A 211 -13.99 -5.70 -3.82
N GLY A 212 -14.35 -6.13 -5.03
CA GLY A 212 -15.61 -5.72 -5.68
C GLY A 212 -15.55 -4.37 -6.42
N GLY A 213 -14.40 -3.68 -6.42
CA GLY A 213 -14.17 -2.49 -7.23
C GLY A 213 -14.63 -1.16 -6.62
N LYS A 214 -15.10 -1.17 -5.36
CA LYS A 214 -15.42 0.08 -4.64
C LYS A 214 -14.14 0.89 -4.45
N LYS A 215 -14.18 2.16 -4.88
CA LYS A 215 -13.03 3.06 -4.90
C LYS A 215 -13.24 4.28 -4.01
N GLN A 216 -12.20 4.66 -3.27
CA GLN A 216 -12.07 5.94 -2.57
C GLN A 216 -10.83 6.63 -3.11
N GLN A 217 -10.92 7.93 -3.41
CA GLN A 217 -9.79 8.72 -3.91
C GLN A 217 -9.96 10.16 -3.49
N HIS A 218 -8.87 10.79 -3.04
CA HIS A 218 -8.81 12.23 -2.81
C HIS A 218 -7.40 12.76 -3.08
N LYS A 219 -7.28 14.09 -3.02
CA LYS A 219 -6.01 14.80 -3.12
C LYS A 219 -5.53 15.16 -1.71
N GLU A 220 -4.23 15.13 -1.51
CA GLU A 220 -3.59 15.51 -0.25
C GLU A 220 -2.54 16.60 -0.50
N ASN A 221 -2.67 17.74 0.17
CA ASN A 221 -1.68 18.82 0.09
C ASN A 221 -0.54 18.58 1.10
N LEU A 222 0.64 18.22 0.60
CA LEU A 222 1.80 18.00 1.47
C LEU A 222 2.47 19.30 1.95
N MET A 223 2.19 20.44 1.33
CA MET A 223 2.75 21.73 1.77
C MET A 223 2.17 22.20 3.10
N GLU A 224 0.96 21.75 3.44
CA GLU A 224 0.29 22.05 4.70
C GLU A 224 0.74 21.13 5.86
N LYS A 225 1.56 20.13 5.57
CA LYS A 225 2.05 19.17 6.58
C LYS A 225 3.35 19.66 7.20
N SER A 226 3.51 19.35 8.49
CA SER A 226 4.73 19.62 9.23
C SER A 226 5.94 18.88 8.63
N ARG A 227 7.07 19.59 8.55
CA ARG A 227 8.35 19.05 8.10
C ARG A 227 9.05 18.32 9.24
N GLU A 228 9.92 17.37 8.89
CA GLU A 228 10.70 16.54 9.83
C GLU A 228 9.88 15.78 10.88
N SER A 229 8.59 15.61 10.65
CA SER A 229 7.68 14.81 11.47
C SER A 229 7.01 13.72 10.64
N TRP A 230 6.69 12.59 11.26
CA TRP A 230 5.84 11.58 10.63
C TRP A 230 4.42 12.11 10.44
N ILE A 231 3.87 11.85 9.26
CA ILE A 231 2.57 12.27 8.77
C ILE A 231 1.81 10.98 8.46
N GLU A 232 0.62 10.86 9.03
CA GLU A 232 -0.35 9.85 8.64
C GLU A 232 -1.26 10.43 7.56
N ILE A 233 -1.11 9.95 6.32
CA ILE A 233 -1.96 10.34 5.19
C ILE A 233 -3.05 9.30 5.05
N LEU A 234 -4.28 9.68 5.40
CA LEU A 234 -5.46 8.85 5.21
C LEU A 234 -5.62 8.53 3.72
N VAL A 235 -5.84 7.27 3.38
CA VAL A 235 -6.18 6.84 2.01
C VAL A 235 -7.67 6.54 1.91
N GLY A 236 -8.24 5.92 2.95
CA GLY A 236 -9.64 5.60 3.02
C GLY A 236 -10.00 4.72 4.20
N GLU A 237 -11.29 4.48 4.36
CA GLU A 237 -11.86 3.71 5.46
C GLU A 237 -12.87 2.69 4.94
N PHE A 238 -12.94 1.52 5.57
CA PHE A 238 -13.91 0.50 5.18
C PHE A 238 -14.18 -0.50 6.31
N VAL A 239 -15.35 -1.11 6.30
CA VAL A 239 -15.67 -2.20 7.21
C VAL A 239 -15.21 -3.51 6.58
N ALA A 240 -14.35 -4.27 7.27
CA ALA A 240 -13.92 -5.58 6.81
C ALA A 240 -15.12 -6.55 6.81
N SER A 241 -15.27 -7.33 5.74
CA SER A 241 -16.42 -8.22 5.50
C SER A 241 -15.94 -9.61 5.12
N GLU A 242 -16.58 -10.65 5.66
CA GLU A 242 -16.32 -12.04 5.24
C GLU A 242 -16.87 -12.33 3.84
N LYS A 243 -17.80 -11.51 3.34
CA LYS A 243 -18.44 -11.69 2.03
C LYS A 243 -17.62 -11.09 0.89
N ASP A 244 -16.85 -10.04 1.20
CA ASP A 244 -16.09 -9.24 0.24
C ASP A 244 -14.58 -9.41 0.47
N VAL A 245 -14.16 -10.67 0.66
CA VAL A 245 -12.74 -11.02 0.85
C VAL A 245 -12.03 -10.99 -0.50
N GLY A 246 -10.90 -10.29 -0.56
CA GLY A 246 -10.07 -10.21 -1.76
C GLY A 246 -8.83 -9.36 -1.52
N GLU A 247 -8.18 -8.97 -2.61
CA GLU A 247 -7.05 -8.04 -2.57
C GLU A 247 -7.55 -6.59 -2.65
N MET A 248 -7.13 -5.75 -1.70
CA MET A 248 -7.26 -4.31 -1.83
C MET A 248 -5.97 -3.71 -2.41
N GLU A 249 -6.13 -2.65 -3.19
CA GLU A 249 -5.03 -1.87 -3.77
C GLU A 249 -4.99 -0.48 -3.15
N ILE A 250 -3.79 -0.05 -2.78
CA ILE A 250 -3.52 1.19 -2.06
C ILE A 250 -2.49 1.97 -2.86
N SER A 251 -2.80 3.21 -3.26
CA SER A 251 -1.91 3.99 -4.13
C SER A 251 -1.69 5.39 -3.58
N MET A 252 -0.47 5.89 -3.74
CA MET A 252 -0.07 7.30 -3.62
C MET A 252 0.69 7.69 -4.88
N TYR A 253 0.23 8.71 -5.59
CA TYR A 253 0.83 9.08 -6.87
C TYR A 253 0.65 10.56 -7.24
N GLU A 254 1.62 11.07 -8.00
CA GLU A 254 1.56 12.37 -8.67
C GLU A 254 2.55 12.33 -9.84
N HIS A 255 2.03 12.35 -11.05
CA HIS A 255 2.82 12.27 -12.28
C HIS A 255 2.27 13.19 -13.38
N GLU A 256 1.25 13.99 -13.09
CA GLU A 256 0.59 14.87 -14.07
C GLU A 256 1.25 16.25 -14.10
N GLY A 257 1.80 16.70 -12.96
CA GLY A 257 2.37 18.03 -12.82
C GLY A 257 3.72 18.25 -13.50
N GLY A 258 4.48 17.18 -13.78
CA GLY A 258 5.83 17.24 -14.36
C GLY A 258 6.91 17.85 -13.45
N MET A 259 6.54 18.38 -12.28
CA MET A 259 7.47 18.98 -11.31
C MET A 259 8.33 17.91 -10.63
N TRP A 260 9.63 18.19 -10.54
CA TRP A 260 10.57 17.37 -9.80
C TRP A 260 10.34 17.49 -8.29
N LYS A 261 10.18 16.34 -7.62
CA LYS A 261 9.89 16.17 -6.20
C LYS A 261 11.08 15.57 -5.49
N THR A 262 11.39 16.05 -4.29
CA THR A 262 12.51 15.55 -3.47
C THR A 262 12.11 15.41 -2.01
N GLY A 263 12.87 14.62 -1.24
CA GLY A 263 12.84 14.68 0.23
C GLY A 263 11.66 14.01 0.93
N LEU A 264 10.78 13.30 0.21
CA LEU A 264 9.80 12.40 0.83
C LEU A 264 10.51 11.17 1.41
N VAL A 265 10.09 10.74 2.59
CA VAL A 265 10.51 9.48 3.21
C VAL A 265 9.27 8.65 3.47
N ILE A 266 9.25 7.41 2.98
CA ILE A 266 8.13 6.48 3.14
C ILE A 266 8.56 5.39 4.12
N GLU A 267 7.80 5.25 5.21
CA GLU A 267 7.92 4.11 6.11
C GLU A 267 7.09 2.94 5.61
N GLY A 268 5.83 3.20 5.23
CA GLY A 268 4.93 2.13 4.81
C GLY A 268 3.47 2.53 4.76
N VAL A 269 2.61 1.52 4.79
CA VAL A 269 1.16 1.64 4.92
C VAL A 269 0.69 0.96 6.20
N ALA A 270 -0.01 1.71 7.05
CA ALA A 270 -0.69 1.21 8.23
C ALA A 270 -2.14 0.84 7.89
N ILE A 271 -2.57 -0.32 8.37
CA ILE A 271 -3.94 -0.81 8.30
C ILE A 271 -4.35 -1.18 9.73
N LYS A 272 -5.22 -0.37 10.34
CA LYS A 272 -5.59 -0.51 11.75
C LYS A 272 -7.08 -0.23 11.95
N PRO A 273 -7.72 -0.82 12.97
CA PRO A 273 -9.06 -0.42 13.38
C PRO A 273 -9.14 1.10 13.62
N LYS A 274 -10.26 1.70 13.23
CA LYS A 274 -10.58 3.09 13.54
C LYS A 274 -11.35 3.11 14.87
N ASN A 275 -10.75 3.74 15.88
CA ASN A 275 -11.36 3.94 17.19
C ASN A 275 -12.12 5.27 17.29
#